data_AF-A0A7U3LQN0-F1
#
_entry.id   AF-A0A7U3LQN0-F1
#
_cell.length_a   1.000
_cell.length_b   1.000
_cell.length_c   1.000
_cell.angle_alpha   90.00
_cell.angle_beta   90.00
_cell.angle_gamma   90.00
#
_symmetry.space_group_name_H-M   'P 1'
#
loop_
_entity.id
_entity.type
_entity.pdbx_description
1 polymer ?
#
loop_
_entity_poly.entity_id
_entity_poly.type
_entity_poly.pdbx_seq_one_letter_code
_entity_poly.pdbx_strand_id
1 'polypeptide(L)'
;TVFKELGAEVIVMSDKPNGLNINENCGALHPANLAAEVKRLRADVGFAFDGDADRLVVVDEKGEVANGDSLLGVLALYLKEQGKLQSSVVATIMSNGALKEFLNKHGIELDTCNVGDKYVLEKLKANGGNFGGEQSGHIIFSDYAKTGDGLIAALQFSALMLS
;
A
#
# COMPACT_ATOMS: atom_id res chain seq x y z
N THR A 1 -17.74 0.54 7.32
CA THR A 1 -16.27 0.50 7.14
C THR A 1 -15.75 1.89 7.39
N VAL A 2 -14.49 2.04 7.78
CA VAL A 2 -13.86 3.37 8.02
C VAL A 2 -14.07 4.33 6.83
N PHE A 3 -14.00 3.82 5.60
CA PHE A 3 -14.26 4.62 4.39
C PHE A 3 -15.69 5.18 4.30
N LYS A 4 -16.72 4.43 4.75
CA LYS A 4 -18.10 4.95 4.79
C LYS A 4 -18.24 6.08 5.80
N GLU A 5 -17.56 5.99 6.94
CA GLU A 5 -17.57 7.06 7.96
C GLU A 5 -16.84 8.32 7.46
N LEU A 6 -15.87 8.16 6.56
CA LEU A 6 -15.19 9.25 5.87
C LEU A 6 -15.97 9.78 4.64
N GLY A 7 -17.20 9.30 4.41
CA GLY A 7 -18.10 9.82 3.37
C GLY A 7 -17.99 9.14 2.01
N ALA A 8 -17.20 8.08 1.86
CA ALA A 8 -17.11 7.34 0.61
C ALA A 8 -18.34 6.46 0.37
N GLU A 9 -18.76 6.33 -0.89
CA GLU A 9 -19.62 5.23 -1.31
C GLU A 9 -18.78 3.95 -1.35
N VAL A 10 -19.18 2.93 -0.58
CA VAL A 10 -18.38 1.72 -0.42
C VAL A 10 -19.20 0.48 -0.76
N ILE A 11 -18.72 -0.23 -1.77
CA ILE A 11 -19.17 -1.55 -2.17
C ILE A 11 -18.15 -2.55 -1.64
N VAL A 12 -18.63 -3.51 -0.83
CA VAL A 12 -17.75 -4.49 -0.17
C VAL A 12 -17.89 -5.83 -0.87
N MET A 13 -16.76 -6.52 -1.05
CA MET A 13 -16.66 -7.87 -1.59
C MET A 13 -16.06 -8.80 -0.54
N SER A 14 -16.40 -10.09 -0.60
CA SER A 14 -15.81 -11.15 0.24
C SER A 14 -15.87 -10.88 1.75
N ASP A 15 -16.95 -10.25 2.24
CA ASP A 15 -17.14 -9.82 3.63
C ASP A 15 -17.94 -10.80 4.51
N LYS A 16 -18.13 -12.03 4.02
CA LYS A 16 -18.90 -13.08 4.71
C LYS A 16 -17.98 -14.24 5.09
N PRO A 17 -17.13 -14.09 6.12
CA PRO A 17 -16.27 -15.18 6.57
C PRO A 17 -17.11 -16.32 7.17
N ASN A 18 -16.74 -17.56 6.85
CA ASN A 18 -17.36 -18.78 7.39
C ASN A 18 -16.36 -19.67 8.17
N GLY A 19 -15.14 -19.16 8.38
CA GLY A 19 -14.04 -19.88 9.03
C GLY A 19 -13.18 -20.75 8.09
N LEU A 20 -13.61 -20.95 6.84
CA LEU A 20 -12.91 -21.77 5.85
C LEU A 20 -12.55 -20.98 4.57
N ASN A 21 -13.24 -19.89 4.29
CA ASN A 21 -13.14 -19.11 3.05
C ASN A 21 -12.18 -17.90 3.12
N ILE A 22 -11.27 -17.85 4.10
CA ILE A 22 -10.26 -16.79 4.16
C ILE A 22 -9.33 -16.89 2.94
N ASN A 23 -9.10 -15.77 2.26
CA ASN A 23 -8.31 -15.68 1.02
C ASN A 23 -8.79 -16.58 -0.14
N GLU A 24 -10.00 -17.14 -0.08
CA GLU A 24 -10.53 -18.01 -1.12
C GLU A 24 -10.91 -17.18 -2.36
N ASN A 25 -10.05 -17.19 -3.39
CA ASN A 25 -10.22 -16.44 -4.64
C ASN A 25 -10.50 -14.93 -4.42
N CYS A 26 -9.96 -14.36 -3.35
CA CYS A 26 -10.14 -12.96 -2.97
C CYS A 26 -8.90 -12.39 -2.28
N GLY A 27 -8.94 -11.08 -2.00
CA GLY A 27 -7.88 -10.37 -1.26
C GLY A 27 -6.67 -10.00 -2.10
N ALA A 28 -5.62 -9.52 -1.44
CA ALA A 28 -4.42 -8.96 -2.08
C ALA A 28 -3.70 -9.95 -3.03
N LEU A 29 -3.80 -11.25 -2.76
CA LEU A 29 -3.23 -12.30 -3.61
C LEU A 29 -4.06 -12.61 -4.88
N HIS A 30 -5.35 -12.27 -4.86
CA HIS A 30 -6.29 -12.56 -5.95
C HIS A 30 -7.10 -11.30 -6.35
N PRO A 31 -6.44 -10.20 -6.79
CA PRO A 31 -7.10 -8.92 -7.06
C PRO A 31 -7.90 -8.92 -8.37
N ALA A 32 -7.84 -9.98 -9.18
CA ALA A 32 -8.50 -10.03 -10.50
C ALA A 32 -10.02 -9.83 -10.41
N ASN A 33 -10.66 -10.43 -9.40
CA ASN A 33 -12.10 -10.27 -9.16
C ASN A 33 -12.44 -8.82 -8.78
N LEU A 34 -11.63 -8.20 -7.92
CA LEU A 34 -11.79 -6.79 -7.57
C LEU A 34 -11.61 -5.90 -8.80
N ALA A 35 -10.60 -6.14 -9.63
CA ALA A 35 -10.35 -5.38 -10.85
C ALA A 35 -11.49 -5.46 -11.87
N ALA A 36 -12.11 -6.63 -12.00
CA ALA A 36 -13.31 -6.79 -12.83
C ALA A 36 -14.49 -5.98 -12.27
N GLU A 37 -14.69 -6.01 -10.95
CA GLU A 37 -15.78 -5.29 -10.30
C GLU A 37 -15.60 -3.78 -10.32
N VAL A 38 -14.37 -3.26 -10.13
CA VAL A 38 -14.07 -1.82 -10.25
C VAL A 38 -14.51 -1.31 -11.62
N LYS A 39 -14.13 -1.99 -12.71
CA LYS A 39 -14.57 -1.65 -14.06
C LYS A 39 -16.08 -1.76 -14.25
N ARG A 40 -16.69 -2.84 -13.75
CA ARG A 40 -18.14 -3.11 -13.91
C ARG A 40 -18.97 -2.03 -13.22
N LEU A 41 -18.55 -1.62 -12.04
CA LEU A 41 -19.23 -0.62 -11.20
C LEU A 41 -18.82 0.81 -11.54
N ARG A 42 -17.74 1.00 -12.32
CA ARG A 42 -17.09 2.29 -12.57
C ARG A 42 -16.67 2.97 -11.27
N ALA A 43 -16.12 2.20 -10.35
CA ALA A 43 -15.58 2.72 -9.10
C ALA A 43 -14.27 3.48 -9.37
N ASP A 44 -13.99 4.51 -8.57
CA ASP A 44 -12.78 5.33 -8.72
C ASP A 44 -11.51 4.58 -8.29
N VAL A 45 -11.63 3.67 -7.31
CA VAL A 45 -10.52 2.87 -6.78
C VAL A 45 -11.04 1.60 -6.13
N GLY A 46 -10.25 0.53 -6.18
CA GLY A 46 -10.45 -0.71 -5.44
C GLY A 46 -9.32 -0.96 -4.44
N PHE A 47 -9.68 -1.44 -3.25
CA PHE A 47 -8.73 -1.89 -2.23
C PHE A 47 -8.89 -3.37 -1.93
N ALA A 48 -7.81 -4.13 -2.08
CA ALA A 48 -7.72 -5.54 -1.71
C ALA A 48 -6.75 -5.72 -0.54
N PHE A 49 -7.27 -6.24 0.57
CA PHE A 49 -6.50 -6.61 1.76
C PHE A 49 -6.27 -8.13 1.79
N ASP A 50 -5.27 -8.60 2.52
CA ASP A 50 -5.15 -10.02 2.86
C ASP A 50 -5.84 -10.35 4.20
N GLY A 51 -5.71 -11.60 4.64
CA GLY A 51 -6.54 -12.18 5.69
C GLY A 51 -6.44 -11.48 7.05
N ASP A 52 -5.26 -10.95 7.38
CA ASP A 52 -4.96 -10.18 8.59
C ASP A 52 -4.75 -8.68 8.31
N ALA A 53 -4.91 -8.25 7.06
CA ALA A 53 -4.91 -6.86 6.60
C ALA A 53 -3.60 -6.09 6.85
N ASP A 54 -2.46 -6.78 6.88
CA ASP A 54 -1.13 -6.14 6.91
C ASP A 54 -0.68 -5.73 5.49
N ARG A 55 -1.30 -6.27 4.44
CA ARG A 55 -1.03 -5.94 3.04
C ARG A 55 -2.16 -5.21 2.35
N LEU A 56 -1.78 -4.38 1.39
CA LEU A 56 -2.67 -3.68 0.49
C LEU A 56 -2.25 -3.86 -0.96
N VAL A 57 -3.22 -4.20 -1.80
CA VAL A 57 -3.15 -4.04 -3.25
C VAL A 57 -4.23 -3.05 -3.67
N VAL A 58 -3.85 -2.13 -4.56
CA VAL A 58 -4.76 -1.10 -5.08
C VAL A 58 -5.08 -1.40 -6.54
N VAL A 59 -6.32 -1.16 -6.92
CA VAL A 59 -6.78 -1.24 -8.31
C VAL A 59 -7.28 0.14 -8.72
N ASP A 60 -6.81 0.64 -9.86
CA ASP A 60 -7.27 1.92 -10.42
C ASP A 60 -8.64 1.80 -11.13
N GLU A 61 -9.17 2.93 -11.60
CA GLU A 61 -10.46 3.01 -12.27
C GLU A 61 -10.53 2.22 -13.59
N LYS A 62 -9.36 1.89 -14.17
CA LYS A 62 -9.23 1.09 -15.39
C LYS A 62 -9.10 -0.40 -15.10
N GLY A 63 -9.09 -0.78 -13.83
CA GLY A 63 -8.89 -2.17 -13.40
C GLY A 63 -7.44 -2.63 -13.50
N GLU A 64 -6.48 -1.71 -13.56
CA GLU A 64 -5.05 -2.03 -13.47
C GLU A 64 -4.65 -2.19 -12.01
N VAL A 65 -3.82 -3.20 -11.74
CA VAL A 65 -3.41 -3.56 -10.39
C VAL A 65 -2.07 -2.88 -10.07
N ALA A 66 -2.07 -2.03 -9.06
CA ALA A 66 -0.87 -1.42 -8.50
C ALA A 66 -0.32 -2.29 -7.35
N ASN A 67 0.95 -2.69 -7.48
CA ASN A 67 1.65 -3.46 -6.44
C ASN A 67 2.26 -2.55 -5.36
N GLY A 68 2.92 -3.15 -4.38
CA GLY A 68 3.55 -2.43 -3.28
C GLY A 68 4.63 -1.43 -3.72
N ASP A 69 5.39 -1.71 -4.79
CA ASP A 69 6.40 -0.78 -5.29
C ASP A 69 5.75 0.50 -5.85
N SER A 70 4.67 0.35 -6.63
CA SER A 70 3.90 1.50 -7.11
C SER A 70 3.35 2.34 -5.96
N LEU A 71 2.84 1.68 -4.91
CA LEU A 71 2.34 2.35 -3.71
C LEU A 71 3.44 3.08 -2.95
N LEU A 72 4.60 2.45 -2.75
CA LEU A 72 5.76 3.08 -2.13
C LEU A 72 6.19 4.33 -2.89
N GLY A 73 6.21 4.27 -4.22
CA GLY A 73 6.58 5.42 -5.06
C GLY A 73 5.64 6.61 -4.85
N VAL A 74 4.34 6.42 -5.09
CA VAL A 74 3.37 7.51 -5.04
C VAL A 74 3.17 8.06 -3.62
N LEU A 75 3.16 7.19 -2.61
CA LEU A 75 3.00 7.61 -1.22
C LEU A 75 4.27 8.29 -0.68
N ALA A 76 5.47 7.88 -1.10
CA ALA A 76 6.69 8.60 -0.73
C ALA A 76 6.71 10.02 -1.30
N LEU A 77 6.30 10.18 -2.56
CA LEU A 77 6.20 11.50 -3.19
C LEU A 77 5.19 12.38 -2.44
N TYR A 78 4.00 11.83 -2.16
CA TYR A 78 2.97 12.51 -1.37
C TYR A 78 3.49 12.95 0.00
N LEU A 79 4.16 12.06 0.75
CA LEU A 79 4.74 12.40 2.05
C LEU A 79 5.80 13.49 1.93
N LYS A 80 6.63 13.47 0.88
CA LYS A 80 7.64 14.50 0.63
C LYS A 80 7.00 15.87 0.35
N GLU A 81 5.98 15.92 -0.50
CA GLU A 81 5.27 17.16 -0.85
C GLU A 81 4.57 17.77 0.38
N GLN A 82 4.10 16.93 1.29
CA GLN A 82 3.52 17.35 2.57
C GLN A 82 4.57 17.72 3.63
N GLY A 83 5.87 17.59 3.34
CA GLY A 83 6.94 17.81 4.32
C GLY A 83 6.94 16.81 5.48
N LYS A 84 6.36 15.62 5.28
CA LYS A 84 6.19 14.56 6.29
C LYS A 84 7.17 13.39 6.12
N LEU A 85 7.84 13.27 4.97
CA LEU A 85 8.87 12.25 4.78
C LEU A 85 10.14 12.63 5.56
N GLN A 86 10.52 11.83 6.56
CA GLN A 86 11.59 12.18 7.50
C GLN A 86 13.00 11.83 6.98
N SER A 87 13.12 10.79 6.17
CA SER A 87 14.40 10.24 5.70
C SER A 87 14.24 9.53 4.35
N SER A 88 15.19 8.68 3.98
CA SER A 88 15.07 7.78 2.82
C SER A 88 13.87 6.82 2.96
N VAL A 89 13.31 6.44 1.81
CA VAL A 89 12.34 5.34 1.75
C VAL A 89 13.11 4.04 1.91
N VAL A 90 12.59 3.10 2.69
CA VAL A 90 13.19 1.77 2.83
C VAL A 90 12.36 0.73 2.09
N ALA A 91 12.99 -0.05 1.22
CA ALA A 91 12.36 -1.20 0.59
C ALA A 91 13.28 -2.44 0.64
N THR A 92 12.75 -3.61 0.34
CA THR A 92 13.60 -4.81 0.25
C THR A 92 14.32 -4.88 -1.07
N ILE A 93 15.38 -5.69 -1.15
CA ILE A 93 16.10 -5.99 -2.40
C ILE A 93 15.21 -6.54 -3.54
N MET A 94 13.98 -6.96 -3.23
CA MET A 94 13.01 -7.45 -4.21
C MET A 94 12.31 -6.33 -5.00
N SER A 95 12.37 -5.09 -4.51
CA SER A 95 11.73 -3.95 -5.18
C SER A 95 12.33 -3.68 -6.56
N ASN A 96 11.45 -3.30 -7.49
CA ASN A 96 11.82 -3.05 -8.88
C ASN A 96 12.75 -1.83 -9.02
N GLY A 97 13.72 -1.88 -9.95
CA GLY A 97 14.60 -0.75 -10.27
C GLY A 97 13.85 0.53 -10.69
N ALA A 98 12.67 0.39 -11.29
CA ALA A 98 11.80 1.50 -11.65
C ALA A 98 11.37 2.34 -10.43
N LEU A 99 11.20 1.73 -9.25
CA LEU A 99 10.93 2.46 -8.01
C LEU A 99 12.09 3.38 -7.66
N LYS A 100 13.32 2.85 -7.70
CA LYS A 100 14.53 3.64 -7.43
C LYS A 100 14.68 4.80 -8.40
N GLU A 101 14.48 4.55 -9.70
CA GLU A 101 14.52 5.60 -10.72
C GLU A 101 13.46 6.68 -10.49
N PHE A 102 12.23 6.28 -10.17
CA PHE A 102 11.13 7.19 -9.88
C PHE A 102 11.43 8.08 -8.66
N LEU A 103 11.88 7.49 -7.55
CA LEU A 103 12.21 8.23 -6.33
C LEU A 103 13.37 9.19 -6.56
N ASN A 104 14.43 8.75 -7.24
CA ASN A 104 15.58 9.61 -7.56
C ASN A 104 15.19 10.81 -8.42
N LYS A 105 14.29 10.65 -9.40
CA LYS A 105 13.77 11.76 -10.21
C LYS A 105 13.06 12.83 -9.36
N HIS A 106 12.46 12.42 -8.25
CA HIS A 106 11.83 13.31 -7.30
C HIS A 106 12.74 13.69 -6.13
N GLY A 107 14.05 13.37 -6.19
CA GLY A 107 15.01 13.68 -5.13
C GLY A 107 14.69 12.98 -3.80
N ILE A 108 14.19 11.75 -3.86
CA ILE A 108 13.96 10.87 -2.71
C ILE A 108 14.98 9.74 -2.79
N GLU A 109 15.71 9.50 -1.70
CA GLU A 109 16.64 8.39 -1.61
C GLU A 109 15.91 7.09 -1.28
N LEU A 110 16.34 5.99 -1.89
CA LEU A 110 15.85 4.63 -1.61
C LEU A 110 16.97 3.81 -0.96
N ASP A 111 16.76 3.44 0.30
CA ASP A 111 17.54 2.46 1.03
C ASP A 111 16.99 1.05 0.78
N THR A 112 17.87 0.07 0.57
CA THR A 112 17.48 -1.32 0.44
C THR A 112 17.93 -2.18 1.62
N CYS A 113 17.13 -3.18 1.98
CA CYS A 113 17.44 -4.18 3.01
C CYS A 113 17.11 -5.62 2.54
N ASN A 114 17.47 -6.61 3.35
CA ASN A 114 17.08 -8.00 3.10
C ASN A 114 15.55 -8.18 3.12
N VAL A 115 15.07 -9.28 2.53
CA VAL A 115 13.64 -9.62 2.44
C VAL A 115 13.07 -9.89 3.83
N GLY A 116 11.89 -9.32 4.12
CA GLY A 116 11.19 -9.42 5.39
C GLY A 116 10.97 -8.07 6.06
N ASP A 117 9.73 -7.82 6.46
CA ASP A 117 9.23 -6.70 7.27
C ASP A 117 10.18 -6.29 8.42
N LYS A 118 10.76 -7.25 9.14
CA LYS A 118 11.70 -7.02 10.22
C LYS A 118 12.90 -6.17 9.78
N TYR A 119 13.49 -6.47 8.62
CA TYR A 119 14.67 -5.76 8.14
C TYR A 119 14.32 -4.35 7.67
N VAL A 120 13.13 -4.18 7.10
CA VAL A 120 12.60 -2.85 6.74
C VAL A 120 12.49 -2.00 8.01
N LEU A 121 11.87 -2.53 9.05
CA LEU A 121 11.68 -1.82 10.33
C LEU A 121 13.02 -1.53 11.04
N GLU A 122 13.96 -2.47 11.05
CA GLU A 122 15.30 -2.26 11.61
C GLU A 122 16.05 -1.13 10.89
N LYS A 123 15.97 -1.09 9.55
CA LYS A 123 16.60 -0.06 8.74
C LYS A 123 15.95 1.31 8.93
N LEU A 124 14.62 1.38 8.99
CA LEU A 124 13.86 2.61 9.32
C LEU A 124 14.29 3.18 10.68
N LYS A 125 14.42 2.32 11.70
CA LYS A 125 14.92 2.74 13.01
C LYS A 125 16.35 3.25 12.95
N ALA A 126 17.22 2.58 12.18
CA ALA A 126 18.63 2.95 12.07
C ALA A 126 18.86 4.29 11.36
N ASN A 127 18.04 4.63 10.36
CA ASN A 127 18.16 5.87 9.59
C ASN A 127 17.20 6.99 10.04
N GLY A 128 16.44 6.77 11.13
CA GLY A 128 15.43 7.70 11.62
C GLY A 128 14.31 7.96 10.62
N GLY A 129 14.03 6.99 9.74
CA GLY A 129 12.99 7.07 8.71
C GLY A 129 11.63 6.61 9.21
N ASN A 130 10.60 7.06 8.51
CA ASN A 130 9.20 6.82 8.89
C ASN A 130 8.38 6.06 7.84
N PHE A 131 8.95 5.77 6.66
CA PHE A 131 8.20 5.18 5.55
C PHE A 131 9.00 4.12 4.77
N GLY A 132 8.39 2.96 4.58
CA GLY A 132 9.00 1.86 3.82
C GLY A 132 8.04 0.69 3.61
N GLY A 133 8.52 -0.39 3.01
CA GLY A 133 7.69 -1.57 2.81
C GLY A 133 8.25 -2.59 1.83
N GLU A 134 7.35 -3.45 1.35
CA GLU A 134 7.66 -4.55 0.44
C GLU A 134 6.77 -4.51 -0.80
N GLN A 135 7.26 -5.08 -1.90
CA GLN A 135 6.52 -5.21 -3.17
C GLN A 135 5.19 -5.96 -3.00
N SER A 136 5.08 -6.83 -1.99
CA SER A 136 3.88 -7.59 -1.63
C SER A 136 2.70 -6.72 -1.21
N GLY A 137 2.91 -5.43 -0.94
CA GLY A 137 1.90 -4.53 -0.41
C GLY A 137 1.95 -4.36 1.11
N HIS A 138 2.95 -4.92 1.78
CA HIS A 138 3.21 -4.66 3.20
C HIS A 138 3.87 -3.28 3.34
N ILE A 139 3.07 -2.25 3.63
CA ILE A 139 3.50 -0.85 3.69
C ILE A 139 3.51 -0.35 5.13
N ILE A 140 4.63 0.23 5.54
CA ILE A 140 4.89 0.68 6.91
C ILE A 140 4.91 2.20 6.96
N PHE A 141 4.06 2.76 7.82
CA PHE A 141 4.11 4.15 8.28
C PHE A 141 4.45 4.18 9.77
N SER A 142 5.73 4.36 10.10
CA SER A 142 6.22 4.25 11.49
C SER A 142 5.70 5.34 12.43
N ASP A 143 5.16 6.44 11.87
CA ASP A 143 4.48 7.47 12.65
C ASP A 143 3.14 6.98 13.26
N TYR A 144 2.52 5.96 12.64
CA TYR A 144 1.18 5.51 13.01
C TYR A 144 1.17 4.07 13.55
N ALA A 145 1.96 3.16 12.97
CA ALA A 145 1.99 1.76 13.31
C ALA A 145 3.42 1.23 13.46
N LYS A 146 3.60 0.20 14.29
CA LYS A 146 4.90 -0.46 14.51
C LYS A 146 5.17 -1.61 13.51
N THR A 147 4.27 -1.82 12.56
CA THR A 147 4.26 -2.89 11.56
C THR A 147 3.56 -2.38 10.31
N GLY A 148 3.58 -3.15 9.22
CA GLY A 148 2.78 -2.86 8.04
C GLY A 148 1.29 -2.94 8.35
N ASP A 149 0.54 -2.00 7.79
CA ASP A 149 -0.90 -1.88 8.01
C ASP A 149 -1.56 -1.47 6.71
N GLY A 150 -2.29 -2.41 6.11
CA GLY A 150 -2.97 -2.21 4.83
C GLY A 150 -4.06 -1.15 4.91
N LEU A 151 -4.76 -1.03 6.05
CA LEU A 151 -5.82 -0.03 6.23
C LEU A 151 -5.24 1.38 6.30
N ILE A 152 -4.16 1.58 7.05
CA ILE A 152 -3.44 2.86 7.09
C ILE A 152 -2.94 3.21 5.69
N ALA A 153 -2.32 2.26 4.98
CA ALA A 153 -1.86 2.47 3.62
C ALA A 153 -3.00 2.88 2.67
N ALA A 154 -4.18 2.26 2.78
CA ALA A 154 -5.33 2.57 1.95
C ALA A 154 -5.92 3.95 2.27
N LEU A 155 -5.92 4.34 3.55
CA LEU A 155 -6.34 5.68 3.97
C LEU A 155 -5.37 6.77 3.47
N GLN A 156 -4.06 6.52 3.54
CA GLN A 156 -3.05 7.43 3.00
C GLN A 156 -3.16 7.54 1.47
N PHE A 157 -3.41 6.43 0.77
CA PHE A 157 -3.67 6.44 -0.67
C PHE A 157 -4.94 7.23 -1.01
N SER A 158 -6.01 7.03 -0.25
CA SER A 158 -7.25 7.80 -0.43
C SER A 158 -7.03 9.30 -0.20
N ALA A 159 -6.21 9.67 0.78
CA ALA A 159 -5.86 11.07 1.03
C ALA A 159 -5.05 11.68 -0.13
N LEU A 160 -4.11 10.93 -0.71
CA LEU A 160 -3.39 11.32 -1.93
C LEU A 160 -4.33 11.53 -3.12
N MET A 161 -5.32 10.65 -3.32
CA MET A 161 -6.27 10.83 -4.42
C MET A 161 -7.12 12.11 -4.30
N LEU A 162 -7.30 12.62 -3.08
CA LEU A 162 -8.14 13.77 -2.78
C LEU A 162 -7.35 15.09 -2.64
N SER A 163 -6.02 15.04 -2.62
CA SER A 163 -5.13 16.21 -2.51
C SER A 163 -4.91 16.89 -3.85
#